data_AF-A0A1Y5NEJ3-F1
#
_entry.id   AF-A0A1Y5NEJ3-F1
#
_cell.length_a   1.000
_cell.length_b   1.000
_cell.length_c   1.000
_cell.angle_alpha   90.00
_cell.angle_beta   90.00
_cell.angle_gamma   90.00
#
_symmetry.space_group_name_H-M   'P 1'
#
loop_
_entity.id
_entity.type
_entity.pdbx_description
1 polymer ?
#
loop_
_entity_poly.entity_id
_entity_poly.type
_entity_poly.pdbx_seq_one_letter_code
_entity_poly.pdbx_strand_id
1 'polypeptide(L)'
;MVIAIDLGSNTFRVALVKKEQNGFSNEQIYEKIVGAARGLNESGKIADESKNGLFEAISEAKSKFDFDKFKCVAVATEAFRVASNSEEIFSEIREKFGINFHLISGKAEAKLTFLGVQNAFKKLGINENFSVIDIGGASSEIGEDGNFMSFKFGIITFFEKFKTLDLMQENAKIYTKEAREFLNSLKNKFIVLTSGVPTTIAALRLGLNYENYDPKKVSGFELKNDDLAWFVNELLKMDDKSADVAVGKSRKYPLIAGTLLLEELLSGQEAKFLVIDDGLREGVGVAYMQGKFQEIITNF
;
A
#
# COMPACT_ATOMS: atom_id res chain seq x y z
N MET A 1 22.29 0.75 7.05
CA MET A 1 20.88 0.31 7.09
C MET A 1 20.05 1.48 7.58
N VAL A 2 18.77 1.51 7.26
CA VAL A 2 17.83 2.53 7.71
C VAL A 2 16.52 1.85 8.09
N ILE A 3 15.86 2.31 9.15
CA ILE A 3 14.48 1.95 9.45
C ILE A 3 13.60 2.85 8.61
N ALA A 4 12.84 2.25 7.69
CA ALA A 4 11.83 2.93 6.89
C ALA A 4 10.44 2.61 7.43
N ILE A 5 9.62 3.64 7.63
CA ILE A 5 8.25 3.52 8.13
C ILE A 5 7.29 4.13 7.13
N ASP A 6 6.23 3.38 6.85
CA ASP A 6 5.05 3.79 6.11
C ASP A 6 3.84 3.73 7.05
N LEU A 7 3.26 4.89 7.33
CA LEU A 7 1.99 5.03 8.01
C LEU A 7 0.87 5.30 6.99
N GLY A 8 0.34 4.20 6.48
CA GLY A 8 -0.74 4.20 5.50
C GLY A 8 -2.13 4.40 6.09
N SER A 9 -3.12 4.50 5.20
CA SER A 9 -4.54 4.59 5.56
C SER A 9 -5.12 3.35 6.25
N ASN A 10 -4.49 2.18 6.11
CA ASN A 10 -4.97 0.95 6.75
C ASN A 10 -3.92 0.30 7.63
N THR A 11 -2.66 0.32 7.21
CA THR A 11 -1.59 -0.49 7.79
C THR A 11 -0.41 0.40 8.14
N PHE A 12 0.15 0.18 9.34
CA PHE A 12 1.44 0.70 9.74
C PHE A 12 2.51 -0.34 9.41
N ARG A 13 3.53 0.02 8.62
CA ARG A 13 4.56 -0.90 8.13
C ARG A 13 5.96 -0.36 8.44
N VAL A 14 6.86 -1.25 8.86
CA VAL A 14 8.25 -0.94 9.22
C VAL A 14 9.20 -1.94 8.55
N ALA A 15 10.31 -1.46 8.01
CA ALA A 15 11.36 -2.29 7.44
C ALA A 15 12.75 -1.77 7.82
N LEU A 16 13.66 -2.69 8.15
CA LEU A 16 15.07 -2.41 8.27
C LEU A 16 15.72 -2.65 6.90
N VAL A 17 15.90 -1.58 6.14
CA VAL A 17 16.43 -1.63 4.79
C VAL A 17 17.96 -1.61 4.81
N LYS A 18 18.57 -2.57 4.13
CA LYS A 18 20.01 -2.74 4.02
C LYS A 18 20.45 -2.61 2.57
N LYS A 19 21.61 -1.98 2.37
CA LYS A 19 22.27 -1.91 1.07
C LYS A 19 22.95 -3.24 0.78
N GLU A 20 22.68 -3.80 -0.39
CA GLU A 20 23.31 -4.99 -0.93
C GLU A 20 24.16 -4.63 -2.16
N GLN A 21 24.85 -5.60 -2.74
CA GLN A 21 25.57 -5.40 -4.01
C GLN A 21 24.61 -5.00 -5.14
N ASN A 22 23.46 -5.68 -5.24
CA ASN A 22 22.45 -5.47 -6.27
C ASN A 22 21.17 -4.84 -5.71
N GLY A 23 21.28 -3.62 -5.19
CA GLY A 23 20.14 -2.85 -4.67
C GLY A 23 20.01 -2.91 -3.15
N PHE A 24 18.80 -3.15 -2.67
CA PHE A 24 18.46 -3.07 -1.25
C PHE A 24 17.55 -4.23 -0.83
N SER A 25 17.84 -4.79 0.35
CA SER A 25 17.09 -5.89 0.98
C SER A 25 16.43 -5.42 2.28
N ASN A 26 15.42 -6.17 2.73
CA ASN A 26 14.84 -6.00 4.05
C ASN A 26 15.43 -7.07 4.97
N GLU A 27 16.17 -6.65 6.00
CA GLU A 27 16.71 -7.56 7.03
C GLU A 27 15.62 -7.95 8.04
N GLN A 28 14.67 -7.04 8.25
CA GLN A 28 13.56 -7.23 9.17
C GLN A 28 12.36 -6.44 8.67
N ILE A 29 11.16 -7.01 8.83
CA ILE A 29 9.89 -6.36 8.52
C ILE A 29 8.91 -6.50 9.67
N TYR A 30 8.00 -5.55 9.77
CA TYR A 30 6.85 -5.60 10.65
C TYR A 30 5.69 -4.83 10.02
N GLU A 31 4.48 -5.32 10.23
CA GLU A 31 3.28 -4.61 9.85
C GLU A 31 2.13 -4.92 10.81
N LYS A 32 1.25 -3.94 11.02
CA LYS A 32 0.04 -4.07 11.82
C LYS A 32 -1.07 -3.21 11.21
N ILE A 33 -2.27 -3.77 11.16
CA ILE A 33 -3.46 -3.05 10.72
C ILE A 33 -3.85 -2.05 11.81
N VAL A 34 -3.93 -0.77 11.46
CA VAL A 34 -4.31 0.34 12.35
C VAL A 34 -5.63 1.00 11.93
N GLY A 35 -6.03 0.83 10.66
CA GLY A 35 -7.34 1.26 10.16
C GLY A 35 -7.58 2.77 10.14
N ALA A 36 -6.54 3.59 9.93
CA ALA A 36 -6.61 5.05 10.03
C ALA A 36 -7.69 5.74 9.16
N ALA A 37 -8.05 5.15 8.02
CA ALA A 37 -9.11 5.69 7.15
C ALA A 37 -10.53 5.31 7.57
N ARG A 38 -10.71 4.41 8.56
CA ARG A 38 -12.04 3.94 8.97
C ARG A 38 -12.81 5.08 9.65
N GLY A 39 -14.02 5.37 9.17
CA GLY A 39 -14.85 6.45 9.69
C GLY A 39 -14.31 7.87 9.46
N LEU A 40 -13.23 8.01 8.69
CA LEU A 40 -12.57 9.30 8.45
C LEU A 40 -13.43 10.23 7.59
N ASN A 41 -14.12 9.68 6.57
CA ASN A 41 -14.98 10.47 5.69
C ASN A 41 -16.16 11.13 6.43
N GLU A 42 -16.66 10.49 7.48
CA GLU A 42 -17.80 10.99 8.26
C GLU A 42 -17.35 11.95 9.38
N SER A 43 -16.25 11.63 10.06
CA SER A 43 -15.80 12.37 11.24
C SER A 43 -14.79 13.49 10.95
N GLY A 44 -14.08 13.42 9.82
CA GLY A 44 -12.94 14.31 9.51
C GLY A 44 -11.73 14.14 10.45
N LYS A 45 -11.70 13.06 11.24
CA LYS A 45 -10.66 12.78 12.25
C LYS A 45 -10.24 11.31 12.21
N ILE A 46 -9.00 11.04 12.60
CA ILE A 46 -8.57 9.69 12.96
C ILE A 46 -9.25 9.32 14.28
N ALA A 47 -9.96 8.19 14.31
CA ALA A 47 -10.65 7.70 15.50
C ALA A 47 -9.67 7.30 16.61
N ASP A 48 -10.09 7.44 17.88
CA ASP A 48 -9.26 7.10 19.05
C ASP A 48 -8.81 5.63 19.03
N GLU A 49 -9.67 4.72 18.57
CA GLU A 49 -9.30 3.30 18.40
C GLU A 49 -8.13 3.13 17.43
N SER A 50 -8.13 3.86 16.30
CA SER A 50 -7.05 3.83 15.32
C SER A 50 -5.77 4.49 15.85
N LYS A 51 -5.89 5.60 16.60
CA LYS A 51 -4.78 6.27 17.28
C LYS A 51 -4.11 5.34 18.31
N ASN A 52 -4.91 4.68 19.14
CA ASN A 52 -4.42 3.73 20.15
C ASN A 52 -3.75 2.52 19.50
N GLY A 53 -4.39 1.93 18.47
CA GLY A 53 -3.81 0.83 17.70
C GLY A 53 -2.49 1.20 17.03
N LEU A 54 -2.36 2.44 16.54
CA LEU A 54 -1.09 2.97 16.02
C LEU A 54 -0.02 3.07 17.11
N PHE A 55 -0.35 3.56 18.29
CA PHE A 55 0.62 3.73 19.38
C PHE A 55 1.12 2.37 19.89
N GLU A 56 0.23 1.38 19.97
CA GLU A 56 0.62 -0.01 20.22
C GLU A 56 1.53 -0.53 19.12
N ALA A 57 1.18 -0.30 17.84
CA ALA A 57 1.98 -0.75 16.72
C ALA A 57 3.40 -0.15 16.72
N ILE A 58 3.54 1.13 17.07
CA ILE A 58 4.84 1.80 17.22
C ILE A 58 5.62 1.21 18.40
N SER A 59 4.95 0.95 19.53
CA SER A 59 5.59 0.33 20.71
C SER A 59 6.13 -1.07 20.39
N GLU A 60 5.36 -1.89 19.69
CA GLU A 60 5.80 -3.19 19.19
C GLU A 60 6.95 -3.09 18.17
N ALA A 61 6.93 -2.08 17.30
CA ALA A 61 8.05 -1.83 16.40
C ALA A 61 9.31 -1.45 17.17
N LYS A 62 9.22 -0.58 18.19
CA LYS A 62 10.37 -0.20 19.02
C LYS A 62 10.97 -1.36 19.83
N SER A 63 10.17 -2.38 20.17
CA SER A 63 10.71 -3.58 20.82
C SER A 63 11.37 -4.56 19.83
N LYS A 64 10.98 -4.50 18.55
CA LYS A 64 11.50 -5.38 17.48
C LYS A 64 12.71 -4.79 16.77
N PHE A 65 12.81 -3.47 16.63
CA PHE A 65 13.85 -2.78 15.85
C PHE A 65 14.73 -1.90 16.75
N ASP A 66 16.02 -1.81 16.44
CA ASP A 66 16.98 -0.98 17.16
C ASP A 66 16.98 0.46 16.63
N PHE A 67 16.06 1.27 17.15
CA PHE A 67 15.90 2.69 16.80
C PHE A 67 17.04 3.59 17.31
N ASP A 68 17.84 3.12 18.27
CA ASP A 68 18.98 3.87 18.79
C ASP A 68 20.21 3.70 17.87
N LYS A 69 20.35 2.51 17.28
CA LYS A 69 21.43 2.19 16.34
C LYS A 69 21.16 2.68 14.92
N PHE A 70 19.93 2.57 14.43
CA PHE A 70 19.60 2.85 13.03
C PHE A 70 18.78 4.13 12.88
N LYS A 71 19.11 4.94 11.88
CA LYS A 71 18.29 6.10 11.52
C LYS A 71 16.90 5.65 11.10
N CYS A 72 15.88 6.41 11.52
CA CYS A 72 14.49 6.19 11.17
C CYS A 72 14.02 7.28 10.21
N VAL A 73 13.34 6.86 9.14
CA VAL A 73 12.68 7.73 8.16
C VAL A 73 11.24 7.28 8.05
N ALA A 74 10.31 8.15 8.39
CA ALA A 74 8.90 7.82 8.50
C ALA A 74 8.05 8.75 7.65
N VAL A 75 7.14 8.18 6.87
CA VAL A 75 6.16 8.93 6.07
C VAL A 75 4.74 8.58 6.49
N ALA A 76 3.83 9.53 6.32
CA ALA A 76 2.39 9.33 6.49
C ALA A 76 1.64 9.81 5.25
N THR A 77 0.55 9.14 4.91
CA THR A 77 -0.14 9.30 3.62
C THR A 77 -1.57 9.84 3.76
N GLU A 78 -2.46 9.49 2.83
CA GLU A 78 -3.75 10.15 2.60
C GLU A 78 -4.61 10.33 3.85
N ALA A 79 -4.73 9.31 4.69
CA ALA A 79 -5.59 9.40 5.89
C ALA A 79 -5.13 10.53 6.82
N PHE A 80 -3.82 10.69 6.99
CA PHE A 80 -3.25 11.75 7.81
C PHE A 80 -3.17 13.10 7.09
N ARG A 81 -3.24 13.13 5.75
CA ARG A 81 -3.33 14.39 4.98
C ARG A 81 -4.65 15.11 5.22
N VAL A 82 -5.73 14.34 5.34
CA VAL A 82 -7.09 14.89 5.42
C VAL A 82 -7.63 14.98 6.85
N ALA A 83 -7.09 14.21 7.80
CA ALA A 83 -7.55 14.24 9.17
C ALA A 83 -7.15 15.53 9.91
N SER A 84 -8.13 16.18 10.53
CA SER A 84 -7.93 17.43 11.26
C SER A 84 -7.10 17.30 12.55
N ASN A 85 -6.93 16.08 13.08
CA ASN A 85 -6.16 15.80 14.29
C ASN A 85 -4.77 15.18 14.03
N SER A 86 -4.28 15.18 12.78
CA SER A 86 -2.98 14.60 12.44
C SER A 86 -1.79 15.27 13.14
N GLU A 87 -1.79 16.60 13.26
CA GLU A 87 -0.69 17.33 13.91
C GLU A 87 -0.57 16.97 15.40
N GLU A 88 -1.69 16.85 16.10
CA GLU A 88 -1.74 16.39 17.50
C GLU A 88 -1.15 14.99 17.63
N ILE A 89 -1.60 14.05 16.78
CA ILE A 89 -1.12 12.66 16.78
C ILE A 89 0.39 12.62 16.52
N PHE A 90 0.89 13.39 15.55
CA PHE A 90 2.32 13.44 15.25
C PHE A 90 3.15 14.09 16.35
N SER A 91 2.62 15.09 17.06
CA SER A 91 3.29 15.68 18.23
C SER A 91 3.45 14.64 19.33
N GLU A 92 2.37 13.92 19.66
CA GLU A 92 2.41 12.86 20.66
C GLU A 92 3.36 11.73 20.29
N ILE A 93 3.38 11.32 19.02
CA ILE A 93 4.30 10.29 18.54
C ILE A 93 5.76 10.75 18.68
N ARG A 94 6.04 12.02 18.35
CA ARG A 94 7.38 12.59 18.51
C ARG A 94 7.82 12.60 19.97
N GLU A 95 6.93 13.06 20.86
CA GLU A 95 7.20 13.14 22.30
C GLU A 95 7.37 11.75 22.95
N LYS A 96 6.50 10.80 22.63
CA LYS A 96 6.49 9.46 23.24
C LYS A 96 7.52 8.50 22.64
N PHE A 97 7.74 8.58 21.33
CA PHE A 97 8.51 7.57 20.59
C PHE A 97 9.76 8.10 19.91
N GLY A 98 9.93 9.43 19.81
CA GLY A 98 11.05 10.06 19.13
C GLY A 98 11.00 9.94 17.60
N ILE A 99 9.83 9.62 17.03
CA ILE A 99 9.67 9.41 15.58
C ILE A 99 9.06 10.66 14.95
N ASN A 100 9.71 11.17 13.91
CA ASN A 100 9.23 12.30 13.12
C ASN A 100 8.62 11.78 11.82
N PHE A 101 7.31 11.97 11.67
CA PHE A 101 6.60 11.64 10.44
C PHE A 101 6.65 12.81 9.45
N HIS A 102 6.97 12.50 8.20
CA HIS A 102 6.81 13.40 7.07
C HIS A 102 5.48 13.13 6.40
N LEU A 103 4.58 14.11 6.42
CA LEU A 103 3.36 14.05 5.64
C LEU A 103 3.72 14.31 4.17
N ILE A 104 3.60 13.28 3.32
CA ILE A 104 4.02 13.36 1.91
C ILE A 104 2.83 13.65 1.00
N SER A 105 3.06 14.27 -0.16
CA SER A 105 2.05 14.41 -1.19
C SER A 105 1.74 13.05 -1.86
N GLY A 106 0.60 12.94 -2.54
CA GLY A 106 0.29 11.72 -3.31
C GLY A 106 1.25 11.48 -4.48
N LYS A 107 1.86 12.52 -5.05
CA LYS A 107 2.88 12.35 -6.10
C LYS A 107 4.21 11.85 -5.53
N ALA A 108 4.61 12.35 -4.36
CA ALA A 108 5.78 11.86 -3.65
C ALA A 108 5.59 10.38 -3.24
N GLU A 109 4.40 10.03 -2.78
CA GLU A 109 3.98 8.66 -2.47
C GLU A 109 4.15 7.74 -3.70
N ALA A 110 3.54 8.12 -4.83
CA ALA A 110 3.67 7.38 -6.08
C ALA A 110 5.13 7.21 -6.55
N LYS A 111 5.95 8.27 -6.45
CA LYS A 111 7.37 8.23 -6.81
C LYS A 111 8.17 7.30 -5.89
N LEU A 112 7.92 7.34 -4.58
CA LEU A 112 8.59 6.48 -3.62
C LEU A 112 8.18 5.01 -3.84
N THR A 113 6.89 4.72 -4.00
CA THR A 113 6.40 3.38 -4.36
C THR A 113 7.08 2.86 -5.63
N PHE A 114 7.18 3.69 -6.68
CA PHE A 114 7.89 3.34 -7.91
C PHE A 114 9.37 2.97 -7.65
N LEU A 115 10.07 3.68 -6.77
CA LEU A 115 11.45 3.34 -6.39
C LEU A 115 11.55 2.00 -5.64
N GLY A 116 10.57 1.69 -4.79
CA GLY A 116 10.46 0.39 -4.12
C GLY A 116 10.33 -0.75 -5.14
N VAL A 117 9.38 -0.62 -6.07
CA VAL A 117 9.19 -1.57 -7.17
C VAL A 117 10.42 -1.68 -8.06
N GLN A 118 11.06 -0.56 -8.42
CA GLN A 118 12.27 -0.56 -9.23
C GLN A 118 13.42 -1.32 -8.54
N ASN A 119 13.52 -1.22 -7.21
CA ASN A 119 14.46 -2.01 -6.43
C ASN A 119 14.12 -3.52 -6.47
N ALA A 120 12.84 -3.88 -6.37
CA ALA A 120 12.40 -5.27 -6.52
C ALA A 120 12.73 -5.86 -7.90
N PHE A 121 12.49 -5.10 -8.97
CA PHE A 121 12.84 -5.49 -10.34
C PHE A 121 14.33 -5.80 -10.48
N LYS A 122 15.20 -4.93 -9.94
CA LYS A 122 16.65 -5.16 -9.93
C LYS A 122 17.02 -6.46 -9.23
N LYS A 123 16.41 -6.76 -8.07
CA LYS A 123 16.64 -8.02 -7.35
C LYS A 123 16.16 -9.24 -8.12
N LEU A 124 15.06 -9.12 -8.87
CA LEU A 124 14.48 -10.19 -9.68
C LEU A 124 15.15 -10.34 -11.06
N GLY A 125 16.09 -9.44 -11.42
CA GLY A 125 16.72 -9.44 -12.74
C GLY A 125 15.78 -9.03 -13.87
N ILE A 126 14.68 -8.34 -13.57
CA ILE A 126 13.71 -7.85 -14.55
C ILE A 126 14.20 -6.51 -15.10
N ASN A 127 14.31 -6.42 -16.43
CA ASN A 127 14.76 -5.22 -17.13
C ASN A 127 13.67 -4.71 -18.09
N GLU A 128 12.53 -4.32 -17.52
CA GLU A 128 11.39 -3.78 -18.25
C GLU A 128 11.04 -2.38 -17.73
N ASN A 129 10.59 -1.51 -18.63
CA ASN A 129 9.93 -0.26 -18.24
C ASN A 129 8.49 -0.56 -17.84
N PHE A 130 8.02 0.02 -16.74
CA PHE A 130 6.72 -0.32 -16.17
C PHE A 130 5.96 0.91 -15.70
N SER A 131 4.64 0.77 -15.66
CA SER A 131 3.75 1.62 -14.86
C SER A 131 3.43 0.87 -13.55
N VAL A 132 3.25 1.59 -12.45
CA VAL A 132 2.83 1.04 -11.17
C VAL A 132 1.40 1.44 -10.86
N ILE A 133 0.64 0.53 -10.27
CA ILE A 133 -0.66 0.77 -9.65
C ILE A 133 -0.56 0.31 -8.19
N ASP A 134 -0.79 1.24 -7.28
CA ASP A 134 -0.90 1.02 -5.84
C ASP A 134 -2.30 1.43 -5.39
N ILE A 135 -3.12 0.46 -4.97
CA ILE A 135 -4.47 0.75 -4.45
C ILE A 135 -4.40 0.70 -2.93
N GLY A 136 -4.34 1.87 -2.31
CA GLY A 136 -4.28 2.04 -0.86
C GLY A 136 -5.65 1.99 -0.18
N GLY A 137 -5.67 2.37 1.10
CA GLY A 137 -6.90 2.41 1.90
C GLY A 137 -7.81 3.58 1.55
N ALA A 138 -7.25 4.77 1.32
CA ALA A 138 -8.00 6.00 1.02
C ALA A 138 -7.62 6.67 -0.31
N SER A 139 -6.41 6.44 -0.82
CA SER A 139 -5.93 6.89 -2.12
C SER A 139 -5.43 5.71 -2.96
N SER A 140 -5.26 5.97 -4.25
CA SER A 140 -4.62 5.06 -5.18
C SER A 140 -3.62 5.83 -6.04
N GLU A 141 -2.41 5.32 -6.15
CA GLU A 141 -1.30 5.94 -6.85
C GLU A 141 -1.03 5.19 -8.16
N ILE A 142 -0.97 5.92 -9.26
CA ILE A 142 -0.68 5.37 -10.59
C ILE A 142 0.42 6.20 -11.22
N GLY A 143 1.36 5.56 -11.90
CA GLY A 143 2.32 6.29 -12.70
C GLY A 143 3.47 5.47 -13.24
N GLU A 144 4.31 6.14 -14.01
CA GLU A 144 5.57 5.64 -14.52
C GLU A 144 6.65 6.71 -14.35
N ASP A 145 7.91 6.39 -14.63
CA ASP A 145 9.01 7.32 -14.36
C ASP A 145 8.80 8.68 -15.07
N GLY A 146 8.62 9.73 -14.26
CA GLY A 146 8.38 11.10 -14.73
C GLY A 146 6.91 11.51 -14.85
N ASN A 147 5.95 10.59 -14.68
CA ASN A 147 4.52 10.90 -14.74
C ASN A 147 3.74 10.13 -13.67
N PHE A 148 3.41 10.83 -12.57
CA PHE A 148 2.74 10.25 -11.40
C PHE A 148 1.48 11.03 -11.03
N MET A 149 0.43 10.29 -10.67
CA MET A 149 -0.84 10.83 -10.20
C MET A 149 -1.37 10.03 -9.01
N SER A 150 -2.02 10.73 -8.08
CA SER A 150 -2.72 10.14 -6.95
C SER A 150 -4.19 10.47 -7.05
N PHE A 151 -5.04 9.45 -6.88
CA PHE A 151 -6.48 9.52 -6.98
C PHE A 151 -7.10 9.35 -5.60
N LYS A 152 -8.16 10.11 -5.32
CA LYS A 152 -8.83 10.16 -4.01
C LYS A 152 -9.84 9.03 -3.80
N PHE A 153 -9.42 7.81 -4.10
CA PHE A 153 -10.15 6.60 -3.77
C PHE A 153 -9.22 5.49 -3.30
N GLY A 154 -9.67 4.69 -2.37
CA GLY A 154 -9.00 3.47 -1.95
C GLY A 154 -10.01 2.45 -1.46
N ILE A 155 -9.53 1.27 -1.07
CA ILE A 155 -10.40 0.12 -0.79
C ILE A 155 -11.33 0.35 0.39
N ILE A 156 -10.90 1.13 1.39
CA ILE A 156 -11.69 1.43 2.60
C ILE A 156 -12.70 2.50 2.28
N THR A 157 -12.27 3.62 1.68
CA THR A 157 -13.18 4.74 1.40
C THR A 157 -14.25 4.35 0.39
N PHE A 158 -13.92 3.49 -0.58
CA PHE A 158 -14.88 2.94 -1.53
C PHE A 158 -15.88 1.99 -0.85
N PHE A 159 -15.40 1.05 -0.04
CA PHE A 159 -16.27 0.15 0.72
C PHE A 159 -17.18 0.92 1.68
N GLU A 160 -16.65 1.88 2.43
CA GLU A 160 -17.44 2.67 3.38
C GLU A 160 -18.50 3.54 2.71
N LYS A 161 -18.27 3.96 1.47
CA LYS A 161 -19.24 4.77 0.72
C LYS A 161 -20.41 3.96 0.20
N PHE A 162 -20.16 2.77 -0.36
CA PHE A 162 -21.19 1.98 -1.04
C PHE A 162 -21.75 0.84 -0.19
N LYS A 163 -21.00 0.33 0.79
CA LYS A 163 -21.34 -0.68 1.80
C LYS A 163 -21.76 -2.07 1.29
N THR A 164 -22.46 -2.18 0.15
CA THR A 164 -22.99 -3.42 -0.41
C THR A 164 -22.27 -3.80 -1.71
N LEU A 165 -22.27 -5.10 -2.03
CA LEU A 165 -21.65 -5.61 -3.25
C LEU A 165 -22.26 -4.97 -4.50
N ASP A 166 -23.58 -4.95 -4.60
CA ASP A 166 -24.31 -4.42 -5.76
C ASP A 166 -23.94 -2.96 -6.02
N LEU A 167 -23.97 -2.11 -4.98
CA LEU A 167 -23.61 -0.70 -5.11
C LEU A 167 -22.13 -0.52 -5.48
N MET A 168 -21.23 -1.34 -4.94
CA MET A 168 -19.82 -1.31 -5.34
C MET A 168 -19.64 -1.68 -6.82
N GLN A 169 -20.32 -2.72 -7.30
CA GLN A 169 -20.25 -3.14 -8.70
C GLN A 169 -20.80 -2.08 -9.65
N GLU A 170 -21.95 -1.48 -9.33
CA GLU A 170 -22.56 -0.41 -10.13
C GLU A 170 -21.67 0.84 -10.23
N ASN A 171 -20.87 1.12 -9.19
CA ASN A 171 -20.13 2.37 -9.09
C ASN A 171 -18.63 2.26 -9.39
N ALA A 172 -18.01 1.08 -9.39
CA ALA A 172 -16.56 0.92 -9.56
C ALA A 172 -16.05 1.57 -10.87
N LYS A 173 -16.79 1.41 -11.97
CA LYS A 173 -16.43 1.96 -13.28
C LYS A 173 -16.37 3.50 -13.29
N ILE A 174 -17.39 4.16 -12.72
CA ILE A 174 -17.41 5.63 -12.66
C ILE A 174 -16.38 6.14 -11.65
N TYR A 175 -16.18 5.43 -10.54
CA TYR A 175 -15.22 5.80 -9.50
C TYR A 175 -13.77 5.77 -9.98
N THR A 176 -13.44 4.86 -10.90
CA THR A 176 -12.09 4.67 -11.47
C THR A 176 -11.88 5.38 -12.79
N LYS A 177 -12.87 6.14 -13.30
CA LYS A 177 -12.84 6.72 -14.65
C LYS A 177 -11.59 7.55 -14.92
N GLU A 178 -11.32 8.56 -14.08
CA GLU A 178 -10.17 9.46 -14.24
C GLU A 178 -8.83 8.69 -14.13
N ALA A 179 -8.77 7.73 -13.20
CA ALA A 179 -7.59 6.88 -13.02
C ALA A 179 -7.33 5.98 -14.23
N ARG A 180 -8.38 5.45 -14.86
CA ARG A 180 -8.26 4.66 -16.10
C ARG A 180 -7.84 5.53 -17.28
N GLU A 181 -8.41 6.72 -17.41
CA GLU A 181 -8.02 7.68 -18.46
C GLU A 181 -6.55 8.05 -18.33
N PHE A 182 -6.08 8.30 -17.11
CA PHE A 182 -4.66 8.53 -16.85
C PHE A 182 -3.80 7.29 -17.16
N LEU A 183 -4.18 6.10 -16.69
CA LEU A 183 -3.47 4.86 -16.99
C LEU A 183 -3.33 4.62 -18.49
N ASN A 184 -4.40 4.86 -19.27
CA ASN A 184 -4.41 4.76 -20.73
C ASN A 184 -3.48 5.77 -21.43
N SER A 185 -3.16 6.89 -20.75
CA SER A 185 -2.23 7.90 -21.27
C SER A 185 -0.75 7.53 -21.06
N LEU A 186 -0.47 6.54 -20.20
CA LEU A 186 0.88 6.07 -19.93
C LEU A 186 1.43 5.23 -21.09
N LYS A 187 2.76 5.20 -21.22
CA LYS A 187 3.42 4.60 -22.38
C LYS A 187 3.73 3.12 -22.16
N ASN A 188 4.02 2.72 -20.92
CA ASN A 188 4.47 1.37 -20.64
C ASN A 188 3.33 0.35 -20.72
N LYS A 189 3.62 -0.81 -21.28
CA LYS A 189 2.69 -1.95 -21.40
C LYS A 189 2.95 -3.06 -20.37
N PHE A 190 3.90 -2.83 -19.48
CA PHE A 190 4.16 -3.67 -18.32
C PHE A 190 3.58 -2.95 -17.10
N ILE A 191 2.58 -3.55 -16.44
CA ILE A 191 1.92 -2.94 -15.29
C ILE A 191 2.29 -3.75 -14.05
N VAL A 192 2.86 -3.06 -13.07
CA VAL A 192 3.13 -3.62 -11.75
C VAL A 192 2.00 -3.27 -10.82
N LEU A 193 1.49 -4.30 -10.14
CA LEU A 193 0.47 -4.19 -9.12
C LEU A 193 1.15 -4.38 -7.76
N THR A 194 1.02 -3.39 -6.88
CA THR A 194 1.48 -3.50 -5.49
C THR A 194 0.31 -3.20 -4.55
N SER A 195 0.57 -3.20 -3.25
CA SER A 195 -0.42 -3.07 -2.17
C SER A 195 -1.19 -4.35 -1.84
N GLY A 196 -2.05 -4.26 -0.82
CA GLY A 196 -2.70 -5.40 -0.18
C GLY A 196 -3.69 -6.18 -1.05
N VAL A 197 -4.29 -5.60 -2.10
CA VAL A 197 -5.23 -6.35 -2.96
C VAL A 197 -4.49 -7.36 -3.84
N PRO A 198 -3.60 -6.93 -4.77
CA PRO A 198 -2.92 -7.87 -5.67
C PRO A 198 -2.03 -8.87 -4.92
N THR A 199 -1.39 -8.46 -3.82
CA THR A 199 -0.56 -9.39 -3.01
C THR A 199 -1.38 -10.44 -2.29
N THR A 200 -2.59 -10.11 -1.82
CA THR A 200 -3.47 -11.10 -1.18
C THR A 200 -4.03 -12.09 -2.22
N ILE A 201 -4.37 -11.62 -3.42
CA ILE A 201 -4.79 -12.49 -4.54
C ILE A 201 -3.68 -13.50 -4.86
N ALA A 202 -2.45 -13.01 -5.07
CA ALA A 202 -1.29 -13.83 -5.34
C ALA A 202 -1.02 -14.83 -4.19
N ALA A 203 -1.09 -14.39 -2.94
CA ALA A 203 -0.90 -15.25 -1.77
C ALA A 203 -1.89 -16.42 -1.75
N LEU A 204 -3.19 -16.16 -1.89
CA LEU A 204 -4.20 -17.22 -1.90
C LEU A 204 -4.02 -18.18 -3.09
N ARG A 205 -3.66 -17.66 -4.28
CA ARG A 205 -3.35 -18.51 -5.45
C ARG A 205 -2.15 -19.42 -5.23
N LEU A 206 -1.20 -19.01 -4.39
CA LEU A 206 -0.02 -19.77 -4.02
C LEU A 206 -0.26 -20.70 -2.80
N GLY A 207 -1.52 -20.81 -2.33
CA GLY A 207 -1.87 -21.62 -1.15
C GLY A 207 -1.41 -21.03 0.17
N LEU A 208 -1.09 -19.73 0.19
CA LEU A 208 -0.77 -18.97 1.40
C LEU A 208 -2.04 -18.33 1.98
N ASN A 209 -1.96 -17.88 3.22
CA ASN A 209 -2.96 -17.11 3.93
C ASN A 209 -2.29 -15.97 4.71
N TYR A 210 -3.05 -15.28 5.55
CA TYR A 210 -2.54 -14.16 6.34
C TYR A 210 -1.43 -14.55 7.32
N GLU A 211 -1.48 -15.75 7.91
CA GLU A 211 -0.51 -16.19 8.92
C GLU A 211 0.82 -16.68 8.32
N ASN A 212 0.77 -17.32 7.15
CA ASN A 212 1.95 -17.88 6.47
C ASN A 212 2.38 -17.10 5.22
N TYR A 213 1.93 -15.84 5.11
CA TYR A 213 2.27 -14.93 4.02
C TYR A 213 3.79 -14.87 3.79
N ASP A 214 4.21 -15.00 2.54
CA ASP A 214 5.62 -14.96 2.15
C ASP A 214 5.83 -13.96 1.00
N PRO A 215 6.39 -12.77 1.25
CA PRO A 215 6.57 -11.74 0.23
C PRO A 215 7.51 -12.17 -0.90
N LYS A 216 8.42 -13.13 -0.65
CA LYS A 216 9.35 -13.65 -1.66
C LYS A 216 8.65 -14.55 -2.68
N LYS A 217 7.61 -15.28 -2.25
CA LYS A 217 6.79 -16.12 -3.15
C LYS A 217 5.77 -15.29 -3.92
N VAL A 218 5.24 -14.25 -3.28
CA VAL A 218 4.23 -13.36 -3.87
C VAL A 218 4.83 -12.45 -4.93
N SER A 219 6.02 -11.89 -4.69
CA SER A 219 6.68 -11.00 -5.65
C SER A 219 7.09 -11.77 -6.91
N GLY A 220 6.63 -11.29 -8.06
CA GLY A 220 6.83 -11.94 -9.36
C GLY A 220 5.63 -12.80 -9.81
N PHE A 221 4.56 -12.89 -9.02
CA PHE A 221 3.33 -13.54 -9.46
C PHE A 221 2.71 -12.78 -10.64
N GLU A 222 2.41 -13.47 -11.73
CA GLU A 222 1.72 -12.89 -12.88
C GLU A 222 0.21 -13.00 -12.67
N LEU A 223 -0.45 -11.85 -12.52
CA LEU A 223 -1.88 -11.77 -12.27
C LEU A 223 -2.63 -11.85 -13.60
N LYS A 224 -3.67 -12.69 -13.65
CA LYS A 224 -4.57 -12.83 -14.80
C LYS A 224 -5.93 -12.24 -14.47
N ASN A 225 -6.68 -11.82 -15.49
CA ASN A 225 -8.03 -11.27 -15.30
C ASN A 225 -8.95 -12.23 -14.53
N ASP A 226 -8.88 -13.54 -14.83
CA ASP A 226 -9.67 -14.57 -14.12
C ASP A 226 -9.33 -14.67 -12.62
N ASP A 227 -8.17 -14.18 -12.16
CA ASP A 227 -7.80 -14.18 -10.75
C ASP A 227 -8.63 -13.18 -9.93
N LEU A 228 -9.05 -12.06 -10.54
CA LEU A 228 -9.86 -11.04 -9.88
C LEU A 228 -11.27 -11.59 -9.58
N ALA A 229 -11.92 -12.15 -10.60
CA ALA A 229 -13.23 -12.77 -10.46
C ALA A 229 -13.19 -13.98 -9.54
N TRP A 230 -12.14 -14.80 -9.63
CA TRP A 230 -11.92 -15.91 -8.69
C TRP A 230 -11.83 -15.42 -7.25
N PHE A 231 -11.03 -14.39 -6.98
CA PHE A 231 -10.80 -13.91 -5.62
C PHE A 231 -12.06 -13.37 -4.96
N VAL A 232 -12.86 -12.58 -5.70
CA VAL A 232 -14.17 -12.11 -5.21
C VAL A 232 -15.07 -13.31 -4.85
N ASN A 233 -15.17 -14.29 -5.75
CA ASN A 233 -16.00 -15.48 -5.53
C ASN A 233 -15.53 -16.31 -4.33
N GLU A 234 -14.23 -16.48 -4.13
CA GLU A 234 -13.70 -17.22 -2.98
C GLU A 234 -14.00 -16.50 -1.67
N LEU A 235 -13.81 -15.18 -1.60
CA LEU A 235 -14.13 -14.42 -0.39
C LEU A 235 -15.62 -14.43 -0.07
N LEU A 236 -16.50 -14.39 -1.08
CA LEU A 236 -17.95 -14.46 -0.87
C LEU A 236 -18.42 -15.82 -0.32
N LYS A 237 -17.71 -16.91 -0.62
CA LYS A 237 -18.02 -18.25 -0.07
C LYS A 237 -17.60 -18.41 1.39
N MET A 238 -16.62 -17.64 1.86
CA MET A 238 -16.12 -17.71 3.23
C MET A 238 -17.07 -16.99 4.18
N ASP A 239 -17.31 -17.55 5.37
CA ASP A 239 -17.83 -16.75 6.47
C ASP A 239 -16.75 -15.77 6.99
N ASP A 240 -17.14 -14.83 7.85
CA ASP A 240 -16.22 -13.78 8.31
C ASP A 240 -15.03 -14.36 9.09
N LYS A 241 -15.24 -15.44 9.86
CA LYS A 241 -14.18 -16.10 10.62
C LYS A 241 -13.15 -16.77 9.69
N SER A 242 -13.60 -17.47 8.66
CA SER A 242 -12.71 -18.11 7.68
C SER A 242 -11.98 -17.09 6.84
N ALA A 243 -12.65 -15.99 6.47
CA ALA A 243 -12.00 -14.89 5.76
C ALA A 243 -10.96 -14.18 6.65
N ASP A 244 -11.22 -13.98 7.94
CA ASP A 244 -10.25 -13.38 8.86
C ASP A 244 -8.95 -14.21 8.95
N VAL A 245 -9.04 -15.54 8.91
CA VAL A 245 -7.87 -16.43 8.83
C VAL A 245 -7.19 -16.34 7.45
N ALA A 246 -7.98 -16.31 6.37
CA ALA A 246 -7.45 -16.31 5.01
C ALA A 246 -6.72 -15.01 4.65
N VAL A 247 -7.32 -13.86 4.96
CA VAL A 247 -6.88 -12.55 4.45
C VAL A 247 -6.65 -11.48 5.52
N GLY A 248 -6.85 -11.83 6.79
CA GLY A 248 -6.67 -10.96 7.93
C GLY A 248 -7.97 -10.31 8.40
N LYS A 249 -7.99 -9.94 9.68
CA LYS A 249 -9.19 -9.48 10.39
C LYS A 249 -9.87 -8.29 9.70
N SER A 250 -11.18 -8.42 9.45
CA SER A 250 -12.01 -7.36 8.87
C SER A 250 -11.53 -6.84 7.51
N ARG A 251 -10.82 -7.68 6.73
CA ARG A 251 -10.34 -7.31 5.39
C ARG A 251 -11.19 -7.85 4.24
N LYS A 252 -12.08 -8.81 4.50
CA LYS A 252 -12.94 -9.45 3.48
C LYS A 252 -13.61 -8.44 2.53
N TYR A 253 -14.49 -7.59 3.04
CA TYR A 253 -15.24 -6.66 2.19
C TYR A 253 -14.39 -5.53 1.59
N PRO A 254 -13.45 -4.90 2.32
CA PRO A 254 -12.49 -3.99 1.69
C PRO A 254 -11.69 -4.63 0.55
N LEU A 255 -11.27 -5.89 0.68
CA LEU A 255 -10.56 -6.60 -0.38
C LEU A 255 -11.46 -6.87 -1.60
N ILE A 256 -12.73 -7.23 -1.40
CA ILE A 256 -13.71 -7.32 -2.48
C ILE A 256 -13.84 -5.96 -3.18
N ALA A 257 -14.03 -4.89 -2.42
CA ALA A 257 -14.16 -3.52 -2.93
C ALA A 257 -12.94 -3.11 -3.78
N GLY A 258 -11.74 -3.36 -3.27
CA GLY A 258 -10.49 -3.10 -3.98
C GLY A 258 -10.30 -3.95 -5.23
N THR A 259 -10.80 -5.19 -5.23
CA THR A 259 -10.72 -6.08 -6.40
C THR A 259 -11.62 -5.57 -7.54
N LEU A 260 -12.80 -5.04 -7.23
CA LEU A 260 -13.69 -4.42 -8.21
C LEU A 260 -13.07 -3.14 -8.82
N LEU A 261 -12.43 -2.31 -7.99
CA LEU A 261 -11.68 -1.14 -8.47
C LEU A 261 -10.53 -1.56 -9.39
N LEU A 262 -9.77 -2.59 -9.00
CA LEU A 262 -8.67 -3.11 -9.79
C LEU A 262 -9.15 -3.70 -11.11
N GLU A 263 -10.22 -4.49 -11.11
CA GLU A 263 -10.84 -5.05 -12.32
C GLU A 263 -11.19 -3.96 -13.33
N GLU A 264 -11.80 -2.87 -12.86
CA GLU A 264 -12.10 -1.74 -13.72
C GLU A 264 -10.82 -1.07 -14.25
N LEU A 265 -9.79 -0.85 -13.43
CA LEU A 265 -8.53 -0.26 -13.90
C LEU A 265 -7.83 -1.12 -14.98
N LEU A 266 -7.85 -2.46 -14.83
CA LEU A 266 -7.18 -3.39 -15.74
C LEU A 266 -8.01 -3.73 -16.98
N SER A 267 -9.32 -3.48 -16.94
CA SER A 267 -10.24 -3.79 -18.04
C SER A 267 -9.84 -3.06 -19.32
N GLY A 268 -9.55 -3.85 -20.37
CA GLY A 268 -9.14 -3.36 -21.69
C GLY A 268 -7.64 -3.08 -21.83
N GLN A 269 -6.83 -3.32 -20.80
CA GLN A 269 -5.37 -3.19 -20.90
C GLN A 269 -4.78 -4.43 -21.60
N GLU A 270 -4.13 -4.22 -22.74
CA GLU A 270 -3.27 -5.23 -23.38
C GLU A 270 -1.86 -5.16 -22.75
N ALA A 271 -1.77 -5.64 -21.52
CA ALA A 271 -0.57 -5.54 -20.69
C ALA A 271 -0.31 -6.82 -19.89
N LYS A 272 0.95 -7.03 -19.51
CA LYS A 272 1.31 -8.02 -18.49
C LYS A 272 1.16 -7.38 -17.10
N PHE A 273 0.47 -8.07 -16.20
CA PHE A 273 0.32 -7.64 -14.81
C PHE A 273 1.22 -8.46 -13.88
N LEU A 274 2.18 -7.79 -13.23
CA LEU A 274 3.08 -8.43 -12.29
C LEU A 274 2.83 -7.93 -10.87
N VAL A 275 2.65 -8.84 -9.92
CA VAL A 275 2.51 -8.49 -8.51
C VAL A 275 3.89 -8.33 -7.88
N ILE A 276 4.10 -7.22 -7.16
CA ILE A 276 5.32 -6.95 -6.38
C ILE A 276 4.92 -6.52 -4.97
N ASP A 277 5.48 -7.18 -3.96
CA ASP A 277 5.20 -6.86 -2.54
C ASP A 277 5.84 -5.54 -2.09
N ASP A 278 7.06 -5.27 -2.56
CA ASP A 278 7.80 -4.03 -2.28
C ASP A 278 7.00 -2.82 -2.78
N GLY A 279 6.83 -1.81 -1.92
CA GLY A 279 6.06 -0.61 -2.23
C GLY A 279 6.63 0.64 -1.56
N LEU A 280 5.76 1.48 -1.00
CA LEU A 280 6.13 2.75 -0.38
C LEU A 280 7.22 2.60 0.69
N ARG A 281 7.06 1.66 1.62
CA ARG A 281 7.99 1.40 2.72
C ARG A 281 9.42 1.15 2.22
N GLU A 282 9.59 0.24 1.26
CA GLU A 282 10.88 -0.06 0.65
C GLU A 282 11.39 1.16 -0.11
N GLY A 283 10.51 1.83 -0.85
CA GLY A 283 10.77 3.08 -1.56
C GLY A 283 11.38 4.18 -0.70
N VAL A 284 10.83 4.40 0.50
CA VAL A 284 11.33 5.36 1.50
C VAL A 284 12.78 5.02 1.90
N GLY A 285 13.03 3.76 2.26
CA GLY A 285 14.37 3.32 2.65
C GLY A 285 15.38 3.42 1.51
N VAL A 286 14.99 3.02 0.30
CA VAL A 286 15.80 3.13 -0.91
C VAL A 286 16.11 4.59 -1.22
N ALA A 287 15.11 5.47 -1.25
CA ALA A 287 15.28 6.88 -1.54
C ALA A 287 16.20 7.56 -0.53
N TYR A 288 16.06 7.24 0.76
CA TYR A 288 16.93 7.79 1.81
C TYR A 288 18.37 7.33 1.64
N MET A 289 18.60 6.03 1.45
CA MET A 289 19.94 5.46 1.27
C MET A 289 20.61 5.93 -0.02
N GLN A 290 19.84 6.40 -1.01
CA GLN A 290 20.34 7.03 -2.24
C GLN A 290 20.52 8.55 -2.12
N GLY A 291 20.16 9.18 -0.99
CA GLY A 291 20.23 10.63 -0.81
C GLY A 291 19.15 11.42 -1.58
N LYS A 292 18.09 10.76 -2.06
CA LYS A 292 17.02 11.37 -2.87
C LYS A 292 15.74 11.68 -2.07
N PHE A 293 15.64 11.17 -0.83
CA PHE A 293 14.41 11.26 -0.05
C PHE A 293 13.92 12.71 0.12
N GLN A 294 14.80 13.62 0.56
CA GLN A 294 14.42 15.00 0.84
C GLN A 294 13.95 15.74 -0.42
N GLU A 295 14.64 15.53 -1.54
CA GLU A 295 14.26 16.06 -2.85
C GLU A 295 12.85 15.59 -3.24
N ILE A 296 12.57 14.29 -3.10
CA ILE A 296 11.28 13.71 -3.51
C ILE A 296 10.14 14.27 -2.67
N ILE A 297 10.25 14.29 -1.34
CA ILE A 297 9.16 14.75 -0.47
C ILE A 297 8.91 16.26 -0.53
N THR A 298 9.84 17.02 -1.14
CA THR A 298 9.74 18.49 -1.27
C THR A 298 9.27 18.92 -2.66
N ASN A 299 9.68 18.20 -3.72
CA ASN A 299 9.46 18.60 -5.11
C ASN A 299 8.26 17.92 -5.78
N PHE A 300 7.70 16.87 -5.18
CA PHE A 300 6.52 16.17 -5.68
C PHE A 300 5.33 16.42 -4.78
#